data_AF-A0A803YC50-F1
#
_entry.id   AF-A0A803YC50-F1
#
_cell.length_a   1.000
_cell.length_b   1.000
_cell.length_c   1.000
_cell.angle_alpha   90.00
_cell.angle_beta   90.00
_cell.angle_gamma   90.00
#
_symmetry.space_group_name_H-M   'P 1'
#
loop_
_entity.id
_entity.type
_entity.pdbx_description
1 polymer ?
#
loop_
_entity_poly.entity_id
_entity_poly.type
_entity_poly.pdbx_seq_one_letter_code
_entity_poly.pdbx_strand_id
1 'polypeptide(L)'
;MKKLKLKELESCLQQVDTFESPKVLLEQYPTRPHIAGMDMIFLKTALQMAKTAVYSLHKTSTRQHVQKKADEWEVKMEVIAELRYDLPASYKFHKKKSVDIEVDFIRFSTR
;
A
#
# COMPACT_ATOMS: atom_id res chain seq x y z
N MET A 1 15.95 7.72 12.94
CA MET A 1 15.21 6.45 13.16
C MET A 1 15.97 5.31 12.52
N LYS A 2 16.13 4.17 13.22
CA LYS A 2 16.85 2.99 12.71
C LYS A 2 15.99 2.31 11.63
N LYS A 3 16.54 2.06 10.44
CA LYS A 3 15.84 1.31 9.38
C LYS A 3 15.72 -0.16 9.80
N LEU A 4 14.49 -0.64 9.98
CA LEU A 4 14.18 -2.06 10.13
C LEU A 4 14.48 -2.81 8.83
N LYS A 5 15.14 -3.96 8.91
CA LYS A 5 15.34 -4.86 7.77
C LYS A 5 14.04 -5.61 7.48
N LEU A 6 13.82 -6.01 6.23
CA LEU A 6 12.61 -6.73 5.80
C LEU A 6 12.34 -7.97 6.67
N LYS A 7 13.38 -8.77 6.97
CA LYS A 7 13.29 -9.95 7.83
C LYS A 7 12.87 -9.64 9.28
N GLU A 8 13.28 -8.49 9.80
CA GLU A 8 12.93 -8.06 11.15
C GLU A 8 11.46 -7.63 11.19
N LEU A 9 11.00 -6.92 10.17
CA LEU A 9 9.59 -6.55 10.00
C LEU A 9 8.69 -7.79 9.85
N GLU A 10 9.08 -8.76 9.02
CA GLU A 10 8.36 -10.03 8.86
C GLU A 10 8.24 -10.79 10.18
N SER A 11 9.33 -10.90 10.94
CA SER A 11 9.33 -11.56 12.25
C SER A 11 8.42 -10.86 13.27
N CYS A 12 8.39 -9.53 13.28
CA CYS A 12 7.46 -8.78 14.12
C CYS A 12 6.01 -8.98 13.70
N LEU A 13 5.73 -8.97 12.40
CA LEU A 13 4.37 -9.14 11.88
C LEU A 13 3.85 -10.58 12.12
N GLN A 14 4.71 -11.60 12.19
CA GLN A 14 4.32 -12.99 12.51
C GLN A 14 3.70 -13.14 13.88
N GLN A 15 3.98 -12.21 14.78
CA GLN A 15 3.47 -12.20 16.15
C GLN A 15 2.12 -11.48 16.28
N VAL A 16 1.58 -10.93 15.18
CA VAL A 16 0.30 -10.23 15.19
C VAL A 16 -0.83 -11.25 15.05
N ASP A 17 -1.74 -11.26 16.04
CA ASP A 17 -2.91 -12.14 16.05
C ASP A 17 -3.79 -11.92 14.81
N THR A 18 -4.40 -13.01 14.34
CA THR A 18 -5.32 -12.99 13.19
C THR A 18 -6.78 -13.16 13.63
N PHE A 19 -7.73 -12.83 12.75
CA PHE A 19 -9.15 -13.03 13.04
C PHE A 19 -9.54 -14.50 12.89
N GLU A 20 -10.13 -15.11 13.93
CA GLU A 20 -10.64 -16.50 13.88
C GLU A 20 -11.77 -16.66 12.84
N SER A 21 -12.61 -15.63 12.66
CA SER A 21 -13.72 -15.61 11.69
C SER A 21 -13.72 -14.29 10.91
N PRO A 22 -12.99 -14.22 9.78
CA PRO A 22 -12.85 -13.00 9.00
C PRO A 22 -14.14 -12.62 8.25
N LYS A 23 -14.60 -11.39 8.44
CA LYS A 23 -15.75 -10.83 7.68
C LYS A 23 -15.30 -10.35 6.31
N VAL A 24 -15.51 -11.19 5.29
CA VAL A 24 -15.16 -10.95 3.88
C VAL A 24 -15.73 -9.63 3.35
N LEU A 25 -17.01 -9.34 3.66
CA LEU A 25 -17.67 -8.10 3.22
C LEU A 25 -17.04 -6.81 3.76
N LEU A 26 -16.19 -6.92 4.78
CA LEU A 26 -15.46 -5.79 5.35
C LEU A 26 -13.97 -5.83 4.98
N GLU A 27 -13.55 -6.79 4.17
CA GLU A 27 -12.15 -7.04 3.83
C GLU A 27 -11.26 -7.44 5.01
N GLN A 28 -11.80 -8.16 6.01
CA GLN A 28 -11.03 -8.65 7.18
C GLN A 28 -10.10 -9.83 6.85
N TYR A 29 -9.29 -9.74 5.80
CA TYR A 29 -8.35 -10.82 5.50
C TYR A 29 -7.10 -10.68 6.37
N PRO A 30 -6.60 -11.77 6.99
CA PRO A 30 -5.32 -11.74 7.67
C PRO A 30 -4.24 -11.43 6.63
N THR A 31 -3.71 -10.21 6.68
CA THR A 31 -2.54 -9.84 5.89
C THR A 31 -1.34 -10.49 6.57
N ARG A 32 -1.00 -11.70 6.10
CA ARG A 32 0.16 -12.44 6.62
C ARG A 32 1.41 -11.53 6.57
N PRO A 33 2.46 -11.80 7.34
CA PRO A 33 3.66 -10.95 7.40
C PRO A 33 4.38 -10.74 6.07
N HIS A 34 4.44 -11.80 5.24
CA HIS A 34 4.92 -11.74 3.85
C HIS A 34 4.00 -10.92 2.92
N ILE A 35 2.82 -10.60 3.44
CA ILE A 35 1.80 -9.63 3.03
C ILE A 35 2.27 -8.20 2.84
N ALA A 36 3.18 -7.80 3.73
CA ALA A 36 3.61 -6.42 3.85
C ALA A 36 4.35 -6.00 2.58
N GLY A 37 3.90 -4.92 1.95
CA GLY A 37 4.39 -4.52 0.63
C GLY A 37 3.65 -5.15 -0.55
N MET A 38 2.46 -5.71 -0.33
CA MET A 38 1.58 -6.24 -1.40
C MET A 38 1.30 -5.19 -2.46
N ASP A 39 1.16 -3.92 -2.07
CA ASP A 39 1.02 -2.77 -2.95
C ASP A 39 2.19 -2.66 -3.93
N MET A 40 3.42 -2.88 -3.46
CA MET A 40 4.62 -2.87 -4.30
C MET A 40 4.76 -4.10 -5.18
N ILE A 41 4.36 -5.29 -4.69
CA ILE A 41 4.33 -6.51 -5.50
C ILE A 41 3.31 -6.37 -6.62
N PHE A 42 2.10 -5.91 -6.29
CA PHE A 42 1.02 -5.65 -7.25
C PHE A 42 1.46 -4.62 -8.29
N LEU A 43 2.04 -3.50 -7.87
CA LEU A 43 2.56 -2.49 -8.78
C LEU A 43 3.62 -3.06 -9.72
N LYS A 44 4.57 -3.86 -9.21
CA LYS A 44 5.60 -4.50 -10.03
C LYS A 44 4.99 -5.46 -11.06
N THR A 45 4.03 -6.28 -10.67
CA THR A 45 3.33 -7.19 -11.59
C THR A 45 2.52 -6.41 -12.63
N ALA A 46 1.81 -5.35 -12.21
CA ALA A 46 1.08 -4.49 -13.13
C ALA A 46 2.01 -3.84 -14.16
N LEU A 47 3.19 -3.37 -13.76
CA LEU A 47 4.21 -2.82 -14.67
C LEU A 47 4.74 -3.85 -15.67
N GLN A 48 4.84 -5.13 -15.28
CA GLN A 48 5.25 -6.22 -16.18
C GLN A 48 4.15 -6.58 -17.20
N MET A 49 2.88 -6.38 -16.86
CA MET A 49 1.75 -6.72 -17.71
C MET A 49 1.31 -5.55 -18.62
N ALA A 50 1.43 -4.32 -18.13
CA ALA A 50 0.97 -3.14 -18.84
C ALA A 50 1.88 -2.79 -20.01
N LYS A 51 1.27 -2.49 -21.16
CA LYS A 51 2.01 -2.10 -22.37
C LYS A 51 2.30 -0.60 -22.46
N THR A 52 1.58 0.23 -21.70
CA THR A 52 1.58 1.69 -21.89
C THR A 52 1.78 2.44 -20.59
N ALA A 53 0.91 2.22 -19.62
CA ALA A 53 0.98 2.88 -18.32
C ALA A 53 0.22 2.07 -17.27
N VAL A 54 0.59 2.29 -16.01
CA VAL A 54 -0.11 1.80 -14.82
C VAL A 54 -0.54 3.02 -14.00
N TYR A 55 -1.79 3.04 -13.56
CA TYR A 55 -2.32 4.06 -12.66
C TYR A 55 -2.62 3.39 -11.32
N SER A 56 -2.12 3.98 -10.23
CA SER A 56 -2.26 3.40 -8.90
C SER A 56 -2.37 4.49 -7.83
N LEU A 57 -3.07 4.17 -6.74
CA LEU A 57 -3.20 5.03 -5.56
C LEU A 57 -2.25 4.54 -4.46
N HIS A 58 -1.39 5.41 -3.97
CA HIS A 58 -0.49 5.11 -2.84
C HIS A 58 -0.59 6.19 -1.77
N LYS A 59 -0.44 5.85 -0.49
CA LYS A 59 -0.47 6.84 0.58
C LYS A 59 0.60 7.93 0.35
N THR A 60 0.23 9.18 0.54
CA THR A 60 1.15 10.31 0.37
C THR A 60 2.39 10.17 1.27
N SER A 61 2.20 9.64 2.48
CA SER A 61 3.30 9.37 3.42
C SER A 61 4.34 8.36 2.91
N THR A 62 3.99 7.50 1.94
CA THR A 62 4.90 6.49 1.37
C THR A 62 5.46 6.89 0.00
N ARG A 63 5.14 8.09 -0.52
CA ARG A 63 5.59 8.59 -1.83
C ARG A 63 7.09 8.42 -2.07
N GLN A 64 7.93 8.80 -1.11
CA GLN A 64 9.38 8.69 -1.24
C GLN A 64 9.86 7.23 -1.42
N HIS A 65 9.17 6.28 -0.77
CA HIS A 65 9.46 4.86 -0.95
C HIS A 65 9.08 4.38 -2.35
N VAL A 66 7.90 4.78 -2.83
CA VAL A 66 7.39 4.44 -4.17
C VAL A 66 8.30 5.03 -5.26
N GLN A 67 8.72 6.29 -5.12
CA GLN A 67 9.65 6.94 -6.05
C GLN A 67 10.99 6.20 -6.12
N LYS A 68 11.58 5.86 -4.96
CA LYS A 68 12.82 5.08 -4.91
C LYS A 68 12.69 3.74 -5.65
N LYS A 69 11.53 3.10 -5.55
CA LYS A 69 11.25 1.83 -6.24
C LYS A 69 11.04 2.03 -7.74
N ALA A 70 10.36 3.10 -8.14
CA ALA A 70 10.23 3.46 -9.55
C ALA A 70 11.61 3.72 -10.19
N ASP A 71 12.49 4.43 -9.49
CA ASP A 71 13.86 4.70 -9.93
C ASP A 71 14.68 3.38 -10.03
N GLU A 72 14.57 2.49 -9.01
CA GLU A 72 15.22 1.16 -9.04
C GLU A 72 14.71 0.26 -10.18
N TRP A 73 13.47 0.46 -10.63
CA TRP A 73 12.87 -0.30 -11.74
C TRP A 73 12.98 0.43 -13.08
N GLU A 74 13.65 1.58 -13.12
CA GLU A 74 13.82 2.42 -14.31
C GLU A 74 12.48 2.80 -15.00
N VAL A 75 11.41 2.94 -14.21
CA VAL A 75 10.09 3.36 -14.69
C VAL A 75 9.85 4.83 -14.39
N LYS A 76 9.24 5.56 -15.33
CA LYS A 76 8.86 6.95 -15.09
C LYS A 76 7.66 6.98 -14.14
N MET A 77 7.78 7.74 -13.06
CA MET A 77 6.71 7.99 -12.09
C MET A 77 6.28 9.45 -12.14
N GLU A 78 4.96 9.69 -12.13
CA GLU A 78 4.37 11.02 -12.15
C GLU A 78 3.15 11.06 -11.22
N VAL A 79 3.17 11.96 -10.23
CA VAL A 79 2.00 12.23 -9.37
C VAL A 79 1.04 13.11 -10.18
N ILE A 80 -0.11 12.58 -10.56
CA ILE A 80 -1.15 13.30 -11.30
C ILE A 80 -1.98 14.18 -10.36
N ALA A 81 -2.33 13.65 -9.19
CA ALA A 81 -3.14 14.36 -8.21
C ALA A 81 -2.83 13.88 -6.80
N GLU A 82 -2.94 14.80 -5.84
CA GLU A 82 -2.99 14.49 -4.41
C GLU A 82 -4.47 14.51 -3.99
N LEU A 83 -4.93 13.45 -3.36
CA LEU A 83 -6.32 13.21 -3.02
C LEU A 83 -6.46 13.01 -1.51
N ARG A 84 -7.60 13.45 -0.98
CA ARG A 84 -7.99 13.26 0.42
C ARG A 84 -9.34 12.54 0.47
N TYR A 85 -9.43 11.50 1.28
CA TYR A 85 -10.67 10.78 1.49
C TYR A 85 -10.97 10.63 2.96
N ASP A 86 -12.21 10.95 3.31
CA ASP A 86 -12.79 10.51 4.57
C ASP A 86 -13.06 9.02 4.52
N LEU A 87 -12.36 8.26 5.36
CA LEU A 87 -12.70 6.86 5.62
C LEU A 87 -13.58 6.80 6.87
N PRO A 88 -14.91 6.63 6.70
CA PRO A 88 -15.82 6.51 7.84
C PRO A 88 -15.53 5.24 8.63
N ALA A 89 -15.94 5.24 9.90
CA ALA A 89 -15.79 4.09 10.76
C ALA A 89 -16.67 2.91 10.30
N SER A 90 -16.07 1.93 9.63
CA SER A 90 -16.78 0.72 9.19
C SER A 90 -16.87 -0.37 10.26
N TYR A 91 -16.11 -0.25 11.36
CA TYR A 91 -15.96 -1.31 12.37
C TYR A 91 -16.30 -0.85 13.78
N LYS A 92 -16.84 -1.78 14.58
CA LYS A 92 -17.24 -1.55 15.98
C LYS A 92 -16.08 -1.16 16.91
N PHE A 93 -14.85 -1.54 16.58
CA PHE A 93 -13.65 -1.24 17.38
C PHE A 93 -12.96 0.08 16.99
N HIS A 94 -13.49 0.81 15.99
CA HIS A 94 -12.97 2.12 15.63
C HIS A 94 -13.33 3.17 16.68
N LYS A 95 -12.30 3.83 17.23
CA LYS A 95 -12.46 4.91 18.22
C LYS A 95 -12.87 6.24 17.59
N LYS A 96 -12.50 6.47 16.34
CA LYS A 96 -12.78 7.70 15.58
C LYS A 96 -13.91 7.45 14.60
N LYS A 97 -14.78 8.44 14.39
CA LYS A 97 -15.93 8.36 13.47
C LYS A 97 -15.53 8.42 11.99
N SER A 98 -14.47 9.16 11.68
CA SER A 98 -13.83 9.23 10.37
C SER A 98 -12.34 9.45 10.57
N VAL A 99 -11.53 9.03 9.61
CA VAL A 99 -10.11 9.40 9.48
C VAL A 99 -9.92 9.90 8.06
N ASP A 100 -9.31 11.07 7.93
CA ASP A 100 -8.86 11.60 6.65
C ASP A 100 -7.57 10.88 6.21
N ILE A 101 -7.54 10.42 4.96
CA ILE A 101 -6.42 9.69 4.38
C ILE A 101 -5.95 10.43 3.14
N GLU A 102 -4.69 10.84 3.19
CA GLU A 102 -3.99 11.44 2.06
C GLU A 102 -3.37 10.36 1.18
N VAL A 103 -3.70 10.39 -0.11
CA VAL A 103 -3.10 9.51 -1.12
C VAL A 103 -2.71 10.29 -2.37
N ASP A 104 -1.82 9.68 -3.13
CA ASP A 104 -1.39 10.17 -4.42
C ASP A 104 -1.95 9.29 -5.51
N PHE A 105 -2.55 9.90 -6.53
CA PHE A 105 -2.85 9.28 -7.80
C PHE A 105 -1.64 9.37 -8.70
N ILE A 106 -0.99 8.22 -8.92
CA ILE A 106 0.30 8.14 -9.58
C ILE A 106 0.15 7.38 -10.89
N ARG A 107 0.75 7.94 -11.94
CA ARG A 107 0.95 7.27 -13.22
C ARG A 107 2.39 6.81 -13.33
N PHE A 108 2.53 5.54 -13.69
CA PHE A 108 3.78 4.92 -14.05
C PHE A 108 3.77 4.61 -15.54
N SER A 109 4.88 4.83 -16.22
CA SER A 109 5.06 4.43 -17.62
C SER A 109 6.45 3.87 -17.84
N THR A 110 6.52 2.71 -18.50
CA THR A 110 7.75 2.19 -19.09
C THR A 110 8.13 3.08 -20.28
N ARG A 111 9.43 3.32 -20.47
CA ARG A 111 9.94 4.04 -21.63
C ARG A 111 9.57 3.36 -22.95
#